data_AF-A0A2M6X2R0-F1
#
_entry.id   AF-A0A2M6X2R0-F1
#
_cell.length_a   1.000
_cell.length_b   1.000
_cell.length_c   1.000
_cell.angle_alpha   90.00
_cell.angle_beta   90.00
_cell.angle_gamma   90.00
#
_symmetry.space_group_name_H-M   'P 1'
#
loop_
_entity.id
_entity.type
_entity.pdbx_description
1 polymer ?
#
loop_
_entity_poly.entity_id
_entity_poly.type
_entity_poly.pdbx_seq_one_letter_code
_entity_poly.pdbx_strand_id
1 'polypeptide(L)'
;MKLKLTNTSATFLIAISLFVGARGLSDSLNKSSTMLSLGDSITAGTIAGWVGPQQIVSRIIGSDVLFPNPGANYFFNFQSTFSWATGQDIASHYVRLENALKRQSSLSHLYAINAAVQGQEFSHLPGQARFAVDRILEYNIGSIPYMTLLIGNNDICYYGEASEWLHARLKKYLNEAFDTLNRVQLEGKTRVLVSGLPPIWKLGSKKIREARSVLAVRCEWIRDRILGVCKRSLRWDTPEQEAWAKRQVITLNHWLSDWVKQANHRYPNFEFYFSDSLLHEEIRPNMLSSDCFHPNSEGQKNFAERLWNAQPWFR
;
A
#
# COMPACT_ATOMS: atom_id res chain seq x y z
N MET A 1 81.18 24.81 47.19
CA MET A 1 79.90 24.78 46.46
C MET A 1 79.82 23.46 45.73
N LYS A 2 78.99 22.53 46.23
CA LYS A 2 78.75 21.20 45.64
C LYS A 2 77.81 21.36 44.45
N LEU A 3 78.08 20.70 43.32
CA LEU A 3 77.08 19.87 42.63
C LEU A 3 77.74 19.03 41.53
N LYS A 4 77.69 17.71 41.76
CA LYS A 4 77.98 16.63 40.82
C LYS A 4 76.93 16.63 39.71
N LEU A 5 77.37 16.52 38.46
CA LEU A 5 76.55 16.09 37.34
C LEU A 5 76.71 14.57 37.18
N THR A 6 75.62 13.84 37.33
CA THR A 6 75.52 12.43 36.91
C THR A 6 74.27 12.24 36.06
N ASN A 7 74.50 11.66 34.89
CA ASN A 7 73.62 10.95 33.95
C ASN A 7 72.21 10.62 34.43
N THR A 8 71.22 10.68 33.53
CA THR A 8 70.69 9.49 32.84
C THR A 8 69.51 9.80 31.92
N SER A 9 69.59 9.20 30.72
CA SER A 9 68.56 8.44 30.02
C SER A 9 67.22 9.08 29.62
N ALA A 10 67.15 9.27 28.30
CA ALA A 10 66.00 9.12 27.42
C ALA A 10 64.77 8.40 28.01
N THR A 11 63.60 9.04 27.88
CA THR A 11 62.33 8.34 27.70
C THR A 11 61.54 9.06 26.62
N PHE A 12 61.58 8.47 25.44
CA PHE A 12 60.73 8.78 24.30
C PHE A 12 59.39 8.09 24.58
N LEU A 13 58.31 8.84 24.82
CA LEU A 13 56.96 8.28 24.86
C LEU A 13 56.08 9.05 23.90
N ILE A 14 55.69 8.29 22.87
CA ILE A 14 54.88 8.62 21.72
C ILE A 14 53.45 8.92 22.21
N ALA A 15 52.99 10.16 22.04
CA ALA A 15 51.58 10.50 22.16
C ALA A 15 50.90 10.29 20.80
N ILE A 16 50.53 9.03 20.50
CA ILE A 16 49.66 8.66 19.38
C ILE A 16 48.45 7.92 19.95
N SER A 17 47.26 8.35 19.51
CA SER A 17 45.93 7.71 19.65
C SER A 17 45.03 8.17 20.81
N LEU A 18 44.44 9.35 20.65
CA LEU A 18 43.12 9.68 21.21
C LEU A 18 42.24 10.31 20.12
N PHE A 19 41.97 9.57 19.04
CA PHE A 19 40.99 9.97 18.01
C PHE A 19 40.29 8.76 17.35
N VAL A 20 39.97 7.71 18.12
CA VAL A 20 39.21 6.55 17.63
C VAL A 20 37.84 6.40 18.32
N GLY A 21 37.49 7.26 19.28
CA GLY A 21 36.25 7.13 20.05
C GLY A 21 35.01 7.89 19.54
N ALA A 22 35.14 8.79 18.56
CA ALA A 22 34.05 9.72 18.22
C ALA A 22 33.28 9.40 16.93
N ARG A 23 33.73 8.43 16.13
CA ARG A 23 33.02 8.06 14.88
C ARG A 23 31.88 7.04 15.07
N GLY A 24 31.77 6.40 16.25
CA GLY A 24 30.72 5.42 16.52
C GLY A 24 29.44 5.98 17.17
N LEU A 25 29.45 7.23 17.64
CA LEU A 25 28.31 7.83 18.36
C LEU A 25 27.49 8.82 17.51
N SER A 26 28.01 9.24 16.35
CA SER A 26 27.35 10.19 15.45
C SER A 26 26.46 9.55 14.38
N ASP A 27 26.61 8.25 14.10
CA ASP A 27 25.81 7.55 13.07
C ASP A 27 24.46 7.04 13.60
N SER A 28 24.17 7.27 14.89
CA SER A 28 22.86 7.03 15.51
C SER A 28 21.93 8.24 15.44
N LEU A 29 22.16 9.17 14.50
CA LEU A 29 21.15 10.16 14.11
C LEU A 29 19.84 9.42 13.83
N ASN A 30 18.88 9.56 14.76
CA ASN A 30 17.63 8.80 14.86
C ASN A 30 17.04 8.47 13.49
N LYS A 31 17.34 7.27 12.97
CA LYS A 31 16.74 6.84 11.71
C LYS A 31 15.24 6.70 11.92
N SER A 32 14.46 7.19 10.98
CA SER A 32 13.01 7.20 11.10
C SER A 32 12.40 5.80 10.87
N SER A 33 11.29 5.53 11.54
CA SER A 33 10.42 4.39 11.24
C SER A 33 9.29 4.84 10.32
N THR A 34 9.01 4.06 9.28
CA THR A 34 7.99 4.40 8.28
C THR A 34 7.12 3.20 7.94
N MET A 35 5.79 3.37 7.89
CA MET A 35 4.89 2.41 7.27
C MET A 35 4.87 2.62 5.75
N LEU A 36 4.96 1.55 4.97
CA LEU A 36 4.86 1.61 3.50
C LEU A 36 3.58 0.96 3.00
N SER A 37 2.93 1.55 2.00
CA SER A 37 1.79 0.94 1.34
C SER A 37 1.95 0.95 -0.18
N LEU A 38 1.74 -0.20 -0.81
CA LEU A 38 1.75 -0.39 -2.26
C LEU A 38 0.35 -0.81 -2.72
N GLY A 39 -0.09 -0.38 -3.90
CA GLY A 39 -1.38 -0.80 -4.42
C GLY A 39 -1.98 0.07 -5.51
N ASP A 40 -3.30 -0.02 -5.66
CA ASP A 40 -4.07 0.77 -6.62
C ASP A 40 -4.89 1.89 -5.93
N SER A 41 -5.96 2.36 -6.60
CA SER A 41 -6.86 3.40 -6.11
C SER A 41 -7.55 3.05 -4.79
N ILE A 42 -7.81 1.77 -4.51
CA ILE A 42 -8.39 1.35 -3.22
C ILE A 42 -7.41 1.68 -2.10
N THR A 43 -6.13 1.35 -2.28
CA THR A 43 -5.04 1.61 -1.33
C THR A 43 -4.69 3.08 -1.22
N ALA A 44 -4.70 3.81 -2.33
CA ALA A 44 -4.52 5.27 -2.33
C ALA A 44 -5.67 6.00 -1.59
N GLY A 45 -6.82 5.34 -1.40
CA GLY A 45 -8.02 5.98 -0.88
C GLY A 45 -8.62 6.96 -1.87
N THR A 46 -8.38 6.77 -3.17
CA THR A 46 -8.84 7.68 -4.22
C THR A 46 -10.33 7.95 -4.04
N ILE A 47 -10.71 9.23 -4.07
CA ILE A 47 -12.09 9.73 -3.93
C ILE A 47 -12.84 9.26 -2.67
N ALA A 48 -12.16 8.72 -1.65
CA ALA A 48 -12.82 8.19 -0.46
C ALA A 48 -13.58 9.26 0.36
N GLY A 49 -13.14 10.52 0.31
CA GLY A 49 -13.83 11.64 0.94
C GLY A 49 -15.03 12.19 0.15
N TRP A 50 -15.28 11.69 -1.06
CA TRP A 50 -16.28 12.26 -1.98
C TRP A 50 -17.64 11.59 -1.77
N VAL A 51 -18.38 12.11 -0.80
CA VAL A 51 -19.73 11.66 -0.43
C VAL A 51 -20.81 12.71 -0.72
N GLY A 52 -20.52 13.78 -1.46
CA GLY A 52 -21.44 14.91 -1.67
C GLY A 52 -21.56 15.43 -3.11
N PRO A 53 -22.73 15.98 -3.52
CA PRO A 53 -22.97 16.53 -4.87
C PRO A 53 -22.03 17.67 -5.28
N GLN A 54 -21.67 18.54 -4.34
CA GLN A 54 -20.95 19.79 -4.64
C GLN A 54 -19.50 19.56 -5.09
N GLN A 55 -18.90 18.43 -4.74
CA GLN A 55 -17.53 18.09 -5.12
C GLN A 55 -17.45 17.49 -6.55
N ILE A 56 -18.59 17.02 -7.08
CA ILE A 56 -18.70 16.39 -8.40
C ILE A 56 -18.90 17.46 -9.49
N VAL A 57 -19.78 18.44 -9.24
CA VAL A 57 -20.19 19.45 -10.24
C VAL A 57 -19.05 20.42 -10.60
N SER A 58 -18.23 20.83 -9.63
CA SER A 58 -17.12 21.76 -9.86
C SER A 58 -16.02 21.20 -10.75
N ARG A 59 -15.93 19.86 -10.89
CA ARG A 59 -14.90 19.19 -11.72
C ARG A 59 -15.45 18.46 -12.94
N ILE A 60 -16.76 18.18 -13.02
CA ILE A 60 -17.39 17.75 -14.29
C ILE A 60 -17.54 18.93 -15.27
N ILE A 61 -17.77 20.15 -14.76
CA ILE A 61 -17.93 21.37 -15.59
C ILE A 61 -16.57 22.06 -15.83
N GLY A 62 -15.59 21.85 -14.96
CA GLY A 62 -14.18 22.22 -15.21
C GLY A 62 -13.48 21.17 -16.06
N SER A 63 -13.68 21.24 -17.38
CA SER A 63 -12.89 20.55 -18.39
C SER A 63 -11.39 20.66 -18.10
N ASP A 64 -10.77 19.59 -17.60
CA ASP A 64 -9.33 19.23 -17.68
C ASP A 64 -8.93 18.03 -16.78
N VAL A 65 -9.87 17.35 -16.10
CA VAL A 65 -9.60 16.07 -15.40
C VAL A 65 -10.35 14.91 -16.04
N LEU A 66 -10.31 14.82 -17.37
CA LEU A 66 -10.44 13.55 -18.07
C LEU A 66 -9.03 13.01 -18.22
N PHE A 67 -8.70 11.97 -17.45
CA PHE A 67 -7.47 11.15 -17.51
C PHE A 67 -6.37 11.73 -18.40
N PRO A 68 -5.42 12.53 -17.86
CA PRO A 68 -4.36 13.06 -18.70
C PRO A 68 -3.54 11.89 -19.24
N ASN A 69 -3.44 11.88 -20.57
CA ASN A 69 -2.37 11.36 -21.41
C ASN A 69 -1.20 10.70 -20.63
N PRO A 70 -0.76 9.46 -20.95
CA PRO A 70 0.25 8.70 -20.20
C PRO A 70 1.69 9.25 -20.33
N GLY A 71 1.86 10.54 -20.66
CA GLY A 71 3.12 11.13 -21.13
C GLY A 71 3.54 12.43 -20.47
N ALA A 72 3.00 12.83 -19.30
CA ALA A 72 3.51 14.00 -18.59
C ALA A 72 3.39 13.90 -17.06
N ASN A 73 4.51 14.21 -16.39
CA ASN A 73 4.77 14.17 -14.95
C ASN A 73 3.88 15.10 -14.10
N TYR A 74 2.59 14.79 -13.94
CA TYR A 74 1.77 15.36 -12.86
C TYR A 74 1.11 14.23 -12.06
N PHE A 75 1.90 13.68 -11.13
CA PHE A 75 1.48 12.78 -10.06
C PHE A 75 0.56 13.53 -9.08
N PHE A 76 -0.67 13.85 -9.47
CA PHE A 76 -1.75 14.05 -8.48
C PHE A 76 -2.21 12.67 -7.99
N ASN A 77 -1.33 12.01 -7.24
CA ASN A 77 -1.72 10.95 -6.33
C ASN A 77 -2.64 11.60 -5.28
N PHE A 78 -3.96 11.58 -5.52
CA PHE A 78 -4.96 11.96 -4.52
C PHE A 78 -4.97 10.89 -3.42
N GLN A 79 -3.91 10.88 -2.62
CA GLN A 79 -3.80 10.10 -1.41
C GLN A 79 -4.74 10.74 -0.40
N SER A 80 -5.82 10.03 -0.14
CA SER A 80 -6.86 10.54 0.74
C SER A 80 -6.42 10.35 2.19
N THR A 81 -6.73 11.34 3.03
CA THR A 81 -6.66 11.20 4.49
C THR A 81 -7.59 10.09 5.01
N PHE A 82 -8.47 9.56 4.16
CA PHE A 82 -9.34 8.41 4.41
C PHE A 82 -8.80 7.06 3.86
N SER A 83 -7.55 6.96 3.39
CA SER A 83 -6.99 5.65 2.96
C SER A 83 -7.01 4.61 4.10
N TRP A 84 -7.46 3.39 3.82
CA TRP A 84 -7.48 2.28 4.79
C TRP A 84 -6.06 1.96 5.32
N ALA A 85 -5.04 2.16 4.50
CA ALA A 85 -3.66 1.86 4.83
C ALA A 85 -3.00 3.04 5.58
N THR A 86 -3.02 4.24 5.00
CA THR A 86 -2.22 5.38 5.48
C THR A 86 -3.02 6.62 5.87
N GLY A 87 -4.35 6.56 5.85
CA GLY A 87 -5.21 7.69 6.20
C GLY A 87 -5.11 8.10 7.67
N GLN A 88 -5.26 9.38 7.97
CA GLN A 88 -5.22 9.92 9.33
C GLN A 88 -6.61 10.27 9.88
N ASP A 89 -7.61 10.47 9.00
CA ASP A 89 -8.99 10.82 9.39
C ASP A 89 -9.84 9.58 9.71
N ILE A 90 -9.25 8.39 9.64
CA ILE A 90 -9.84 7.12 10.06
C ILE A 90 -8.83 6.30 10.85
N ALA A 91 -9.31 5.28 11.57
CA ALA A 91 -8.46 4.30 12.23
C ALA A 91 -7.83 3.33 11.19
N SER A 92 -6.97 3.87 10.33
CA SER A 92 -6.20 3.15 9.32
C SER A 92 -5.15 2.23 9.94
N HIS A 93 -4.49 1.43 9.11
CA HIS A 93 -3.34 0.65 9.55
C HIS A 93 -2.20 1.53 10.09
N TYR A 94 -1.95 2.70 9.49
CA TYR A 94 -0.95 3.65 9.98
C TYR A 94 -1.26 4.11 11.40
N VAL A 95 -2.48 4.58 11.67
CA VAL A 95 -2.89 5.05 12.99
C VAL A 95 -2.82 3.92 14.02
N ARG A 96 -3.26 2.72 13.64
CA ARG A 96 -3.23 1.54 14.53
C ARG A 96 -1.81 1.07 14.82
N LEU A 97 -0.94 1.08 13.81
CA LEU A 97 0.48 0.74 13.97
C LEU A 97 1.19 1.75 14.85
N GLU A 98 0.98 3.04 14.61
CA GLU A 98 1.58 4.09 15.44
C GLU A 98 1.20 3.88 16.92
N ASN A 99 -0.08 3.63 17.19
CA ASN A 99 -0.55 3.34 18.54
C ASN A 99 0.03 2.05 19.11
N ALA A 100 0.18 0.99 18.32
CA ALA A 100 0.77 -0.27 18.77
C ALA A 100 2.26 -0.10 19.12
N LEU A 101 3.02 0.60 18.27
CA LEU A 101 4.44 0.84 18.46
C LEU A 101 4.73 1.79 19.64
N LYS A 102 3.91 2.83 19.83
CA LYS A 102 3.98 3.73 21.01
C LYS A 102 3.76 2.99 22.34
N ARG A 103 2.97 1.90 22.33
CA ARG A 103 2.79 1.05 23.53
C ARG A 103 3.98 0.13 23.80
N GLN A 104 4.68 -0.29 22.74
CA GLN A 104 5.77 -1.27 22.84
C GLN A 104 7.16 -0.63 22.98
N SER A 105 7.31 0.64 22.60
CA SER A 105 8.62 1.30 22.49
C SER A 105 8.51 2.79 22.79
N SER A 106 9.65 3.44 23.05
CA SER A 106 9.77 4.91 23.14
C SER A 106 9.83 5.59 21.76
N LEU A 107 9.21 5.01 20.73
CA LEU A 107 9.14 5.59 19.38
C LEU A 107 8.50 6.98 19.46
N SER A 108 9.25 7.99 19.01
CA SER A 108 8.79 9.39 19.02
C SER A 108 7.75 9.65 17.93
N HIS A 109 7.91 9.05 16.76
CA HIS A 109 7.02 9.26 15.63
C HIS A 109 7.13 8.14 14.57
N LEU A 110 6.01 7.82 13.93
CA LEU A 110 5.94 6.94 12.76
C LEU A 110 5.53 7.76 11.54
N TYR A 111 6.25 7.64 10.43
CA TYR A 111 5.87 8.22 9.15
C TYR A 111 5.11 7.21 8.28
N ALA A 112 4.47 7.68 7.21
CA ALA A 112 3.82 6.82 6.23
C ALA A 112 4.21 7.23 4.80
N ILE A 113 4.54 6.25 3.97
CA ILE A 113 4.65 6.38 2.52
C ILE A 113 3.53 5.57 1.90
N ASN A 114 2.65 6.22 1.16
CA ASN A 114 1.72 5.54 0.28
C ASN A 114 2.26 5.66 -1.14
N ALA A 115 2.65 4.55 -1.75
CA ALA A 115 3.11 4.50 -3.13
C ALA A 115 2.02 3.98 -4.08
N ALA A 116 0.80 3.75 -3.57
CA ALA A 116 -0.31 3.30 -4.37
C ALA A 116 -0.79 4.38 -5.34
N VAL A 117 -1.21 3.96 -6.53
CA VAL A 117 -1.60 4.86 -7.61
C VAL A 117 -2.84 4.32 -8.32
N GLN A 118 -3.77 5.23 -8.63
CA GLN A 118 -5.00 4.89 -9.34
C GLN A 118 -4.72 4.18 -10.68
N GLY A 119 -5.54 3.18 -10.99
CA GLY A 119 -5.48 2.44 -12.26
C GLY A 119 -4.30 1.48 -12.40
N GLN A 120 -3.42 1.40 -11.41
CA GLN A 120 -2.25 0.53 -11.52
C GLN A 120 -2.58 -0.96 -11.34
N GLU A 121 -1.99 -1.74 -12.23
CA GLU A 121 -1.94 -3.21 -12.27
C GLU A 121 -0.63 -3.77 -11.70
N PHE A 122 -0.50 -5.10 -11.61
CA PHE A 122 0.76 -5.76 -11.19
C PHE A 122 2.00 -5.22 -11.89
N SER A 123 1.92 -4.94 -13.21
CA SER A 123 3.06 -4.43 -13.99
C SER A 123 3.65 -3.11 -13.53
N HIS A 124 2.93 -2.39 -12.68
CA HIS A 124 3.37 -1.09 -12.15
C HIS A 124 4.01 -1.21 -10.76
N LEU A 125 3.89 -2.36 -10.07
CA LEU A 125 4.51 -2.55 -8.76
C LEU A 125 6.02 -2.29 -8.74
N PRO A 126 6.82 -2.68 -9.75
CA PRO A 126 8.24 -2.34 -9.75
C PRO A 126 8.49 -0.82 -9.74
N GLY A 127 7.59 -0.03 -10.35
CA GLY A 127 7.64 1.43 -10.29
C GLY A 127 7.35 1.96 -8.89
N GLN A 128 6.33 1.44 -8.21
CA GLN A 128 6.02 1.81 -6.82
C GLN A 128 7.16 1.41 -5.86
N ALA A 129 7.78 0.25 -6.07
CA ALA A 129 8.92 -0.21 -5.29
C ALA A 129 10.16 0.69 -5.47
N ARG A 130 10.47 1.11 -6.71
CA ARG A 130 11.54 2.09 -6.96
C ARG A 130 11.27 3.41 -6.26
N PHE A 131 10.05 3.94 -6.39
CA PHE A 131 9.65 5.15 -5.68
C PHE A 131 9.84 5.00 -4.16
N ALA A 132 9.47 3.86 -3.58
CA ALA A 132 9.68 3.61 -2.15
C ALA A 132 11.16 3.56 -1.78
N VAL A 133 12.00 2.89 -2.56
CA VAL A 133 13.46 2.85 -2.37
C VAL A 133 14.07 4.25 -2.44
N ASP A 134 13.66 5.07 -3.41
CA ASP A 134 14.15 6.45 -3.55
C ASP A 134 13.82 7.27 -2.29
N ARG A 135 12.61 7.13 -1.75
CA ARG A 135 12.21 7.81 -0.50
C ARG A 135 12.94 7.27 0.73
N ILE A 136 13.20 5.96 0.80
CA ILE A 136 14.00 5.34 1.87
C ILE A 136 15.40 5.96 1.92
N LEU A 137 16.04 6.08 0.75
CA LEU A 137 17.38 6.65 0.64
C LEU A 137 17.39 8.17 0.89
N GLU A 138 16.44 8.90 0.31
CA GLU A 138 16.32 10.36 0.45
C GLU A 138 16.10 10.79 1.90
N TYR A 139 15.22 10.09 2.63
CA TYR A 139 14.87 10.43 4.01
C TYR A 139 15.61 9.62 5.07
N ASN A 140 16.65 8.87 4.68
CA ASN A 140 17.44 8.02 5.56
C ASN A 140 16.56 7.16 6.49
N ILE A 141 15.55 6.50 5.92
CA ILE A 141 14.59 5.67 6.66
C ILE A 141 15.32 4.43 7.16
N GLY A 142 15.31 4.23 8.48
CA GLY A 142 16.02 3.12 9.11
C GLY A 142 15.23 1.84 9.14
N SER A 143 13.91 1.94 9.31
CA SER A 143 13.06 0.75 9.45
C SER A 143 11.70 0.94 8.79
N ILE A 144 11.21 -0.18 8.23
CA ILE A 144 9.83 -0.32 7.77
C ILE A 144 9.20 -1.46 8.58
N PRO A 145 8.65 -1.18 9.78
CA PRO A 145 8.12 -2.25 10.64
C PRO A 145 6.92 -2.96 10.01
N TYR A 146 6.22 -2.28 9.09
CA TYR A 146 5.01 -2.80 8.47
C TYR A 146 4.80 -2.24 7.06
N MET A 147 4.37 -3.12 6.16
CA MET A 147 4.02 -2.83 4.78
C MET A 147 2.66 -3.43 4.44
N THR A 148 1.86 -2.72 3.66
CA THR A 148 0.61 -3.22 3.08
C THR A 148 0.68 -3.30 1.57
N LEU A 149 0.08 -4.34 0.99
CA LEU A 149 -0.05 -4.55 -0.45
C LEU A 149 -1.48 -4.96 -0.79
N LEU A 150 -2.18 -4.18 -1.61
CA LEU A 150 -3.46 -4.56 -2.23
C LEU A 150 -3.45 -4.07 -3.68
N ILE A 151 -3.38 -5.03 -4.61
CA ILE A 151 -3.36 -4.77 -6.05
C ILE A 151 -3.88 -6.01 -6.81
N GLY A 152 -4.31 -5.80 -8.06
CA GLY A 152 -4.82 -6.86 -8.93
C GLY A 152 -6.28 -6.64 -9.35
N ASN A 153 -7.00 -5.71 -8.69
CA ASN A 153 -8.36 -5.37 -9.08
C ASN A 153 -8.40 -4.82 -10.51
N ASN A 154 -7.45 -3.95 -10.87
CA ASN A 154 -7.34 -3.42 -12.23
C ASN A 154 -6.98 -4.49 -13.27
N ASP A 155 -6.15 -5.48 -12.91
CA ASP A 155 -5.84 -6.60 -13.81
C ASP A 155 -7.12 -7.38 -14.17
N ILE A 156 -7.95 -7.72 -13.17
CA ILE A 156 -9.24 -8.37 -13.42
C ILE A 156 -10.17 -7.47 -14.23
N CYS A 157 -10.23 -6.17 -13.93
CA CYS A 157 -11.07 -5.24 -14.65
C CYS A 157 -10.67 -5.06 -16.12
N TYR A 158 -9.36 -5.09 -16.42
CA TYR A 158 -8.82 -4.86 -17.75
C TYR A 158 -8.83 -6.15 -18.60
N TYR A 159 -8.25 -7.24 -18.08
CA TYR A 159 -8.15 -8.49 -18.83
C TYR A 159 -9.47 -9.27 -18.81
N GLY A 160 -10.22 -9.19 -17.71
CA GLY A 160 -11.49 -9.89 -17.53
C GLY A 160 -11.34 -11.32 -17.02
N GLU A 161 -10.18 -11.95 -17.20
CA GLU A 161 -9.95 -13.34 -16.82
C GLU A 161 -8.63 -13.55 -16.06
N ALA A 162 -8.64 -14.49 -15.13
CA ALA A 162 -7.46 -15.03 -14.46
C ALA A 162 -6.89 -16.18 -15.32
N SER A 163 -6.09 -15.84 -16.33
CA SER A 163 -5.41 -16.78 -17.21
C SER A 163 -3.97 -17.09 -16.74
N GLU A 164 -3.38 -18.18 -17.23
CA GLU A 164 -1.97 -18.53 -16.91
C GLU A 164 -0.99 -17.42 -17.33
N TRP A 165 -1.31 -16.66 -18.38
CA TRP A 165 -0.53 -15.47 -18.75
C TRP A 165 -0.57 -14.40 -17.66
N LEU A 166 -1.75 -14.15 -17.06
CA LEU A 166 -1.88 -13.21 -15.95
C LEU A 166 -1.18 -13.73 -14.69
N HIS A 167 -1.25 -15.04 -14.43
CA HIS A 167 -0.52 -15.69 -13.34
C HIS A 167 1.00 -15.48 -13.47
N ALA A 168 1.55 -15.68 -14.66
CA ALA A 168 2.97 -15.43 -14.95
C ALA A 168 3.35 -13.96 -14.73
N ARG A 169 2.50 -13.01 -15.12
CA ARG A 169 2.70 -11.57 -14.88
C ARG A 169 2.68 -11.22 -13.40
N LEU A 170 1.69 -11.70 -12.66
CA LEU A 170 1.61 -11.54 -11.20
C LEU A 170 2.93 -11.94 -10.54
N LYS A 171 3.41 -13.16 -10.84
CA LYS A 171 4.67 -13.67 -10.27
C LYS A 171 5.86 -12.81 -10.65
N LYS A 172 5.99 -12.48 -11.94
CA LYS A 172 7.08 -11.65 -12.46
C LYS A 172 7.16 -10.32 -11.72
N TYR A 173 6.06 -9.58 -11.69
CA TYR A 173 6.11 -8.19 -11.21
C TYR A 173 6.11 -8.06 -9.69
N LEU A 174 5.50 -9.00 -8.97
CA LEU A 174 5.68 -9.09 -7.52
C LEU A 174 7.15 -9.39 -7.17
N ASN A 175 7.77 -10.36 -7.86
CA ASN A 175 9.18 -10.67 -7.64
C ASN A 175 10.08 -9.48 -7.98
N GLU A 176 9.87 -8.81 -9.12
CA GLU A 176 10.66 -7.62 -9.48
C GLU A 176 10.52 -6.47 -8.46
N ALA A 177 9.32 -6.26 -7.91
CA ALA A 177 9.08 -5.26 -6.89
C ALA A 177 9.80 -5.58 -5.58
N PHE A 178 9.69 -6.81 -5.08
CA PHE A 178 10.36 -7.21 -3.84
C PHE A 178 11.87 -7.44 -4.01
N ASP A 179 12.34 -7.83 -5.19
CA ASP A 179 13.77 -7.81 -5.54
C ASP A 179 14.32 -6.38 -5.51
N THR A 180 13.50 -5.36 -5.84
CA THR A 180 13.88 -3.94 -5.74
C THR A 180 13.92 -3.49 -4.29
N LEU A 181 12.88 -3.79 -3.50
CA LEU A 181 12.82 -3.42 -2.08
C LEU A 181 13.92 -4.10 -1.26
N ASN A 182 14.28 -5.34 -1.58
CA ASN A 182 15.33 -6.09 -0.87
C ASN A 182 16.76 -5.56 -1.13
N ARG A 183 16.94 -4.54 -1.97
CA ARG A 183 18.24 -3.90 -2.22
C ARG A 183 18.64 -2.90 -1.14
N VAL A 184 17.68 -2.37 -0.38
CA VAL A 184 17.95 -1.44 0.71
C VAL A 184 18.11 -2.21 2.02
N GLN A 185 19.07 -1.79 2.83
CA GLN A 185 19.27 -2.36 4.15
C GLN A 185 18.39 -1.64 5.17
N LEU A 186 17.39 -2.35 5.69
CA LEU A 186 16.50 -1.88 6.74
C LEU A 186 16.83 -2.59 8.05
N GLU A 187 16.58 -1.89 9.16
CA GLU A 187 16.71 -2.44 10.50
C GLU A 187 15.51 -3.34 10.82
N GLY A 188 15.80 -4.54 11.32
CA GLY A 188 14.79 -5.53 11.66
C GLY A 188 14.10 -6.15 10.45
N LYS A 189 13.08 -6.96 10.74
CA LYS A 189 12.28 -7.66 9.73
C LYS A 189 11.06 -6.83 9.34
N THR A 190 10.83 -6.64 8.05
CA THR A 190 9.64 -5.92 7.54
C THR A 190 8.45 -6.88 7.46
N ARG A 191 7.36 -6.59 8.18
CA ARG A 191 6.12 -7.38 8.08
C ARG A 191 5.29 -6.90 6.90
N VAL A 192 4.90 -7.79 6.00
CA VAL A 192 4.17 -7.45 4.77
C VAL A 192 2.80 -8.10 4.77
N LEU A 193 1.75 -7.31 4.96
CA LEU A 193 0.38 -7.78 4.74
C LEU A 193 0.05 -7.69 3.25
N VAL A 194 -0.16 -8.84 2.63
CA VAL A 194 -0.72 -8.95 1.28
C VAL A 194 -2.22 -9.20 1.40
N SER A 195 -3.01 -8.20 1.05
CA SER A 195 -4.46 -8.32 0.99
C SER A 195 -4.86 -9.04 -0.28
N GLY A 196 -5.74 -10.03 -0.14
CA GLY A 196 -6.56 -10.51 -1.24
C GLY A 196 -7.50 -9.41 -1.72
N LEU A 197 -7.96 -9.56 -2.96
CA LEU A 197 -8.91 -8.69 -3.61
C LEU A 197 -10.27 -8.78 -2.89
N PRO A 198 -10.96 -7.64 -2.69
CA PRO A 198 -12.36 -7.63 -2.27
C PRO A 198 -13.27 -8.26 -3.35
N PRO A 199 -14.52 -8.60 -3.02
CA PRO A 199 -15.43 -9.29 -3.93
C PRO A 199 -16.04 -8.35 -4.98
N ILE A 200 -15.20 -7.79 -5.84
CA ILE A 200 -15.58 -6.76 -6.81
C ILE A 200 -16.72 -7.21 -7.75
N TRP A 201 -16.86 -8.51 -8.02
CA TRP A 201 -17.97 -9.03 -8.82
C TRP A 201 -19.34 -8.68 -8.19
N LYS A 202 -19.44 -8.57 -6.86
CA LYS A 202 -20.68 -8.18 -6.15
C LYS A 202 -21.16 -6.77 -6.50
N LEU A 203 -20.29 -5.90 -7.02
CA LEU A 203 -20.68 -4.59 -7.53
C LEU A 203 -21.63 -4.72 -8.73
N GLY A 204 -21.59 -5.83 -9.47
CA GLY A 204 -22.54 -6.15 -10.54
C GLY A 204 -23.94 -6.54 -10.06
N SER A 205 -24.14 -6.76 -8.75
CA SER A 205 -25.43 -7.22 -8.22
C SER A 205 -26.53 -6.19 -8.39
N LYS A 206 -27.77 -6.67 -8.54
CA LYS A 206 -28.97 -5.82 -8.63
C LYS A 206 -29.05 -4.81 -7.48
N LYS A 207 -28.78 -5.26 -6.25
CA LYS A 207 -28.73 -4.41 -5.03
C LYS A 207 -27.80 -3.21 -5.20
N ILE A 208 -26.64 -3.39 -5.82
CA ILE A 208 -25.67 -2.31 -6.04
C ILE A 208 -26.01 -1.50 -7.29
N ARG A 209 -26.34 -2.14 -8.41
CA ARG A 209 -26.69 -1.46 -9.68
C ARG A 209 -27.87 -0.49 -9.54
N GLU A 210 -28.88 -0.89 -8.77
CA GLU A 210 -30.11 -0.12 -8.55
C GLU A 210 -29.98 0.90 -7.41
N ALA A 211 -28.93 0.80 -6.58
CA ALA A 211 -28.67 1.79 -5.55
C ALA A 211 -28.49 3.18 -6.17
N ARG A 212 -28.97 4.20 -5.46
CA ARG A 212 -28.80 5.59 -5.86
C ARG A 212 -27.54 6.15 -5.23
N SER A 213 -26.72 6.81 -6.03
CA SER A 213 -25.60 7.60 -5.54
C SER A 213 -26.09 8.84 -4.80
N VAL A 214 -25.14 9.61 -4.29
CA VAL A 214 -25.35 10.91 -3.65
C VAL A 214 -26.04 11.93 -4.57
N LEU A 215 -26.02 11.71 -5.89
CA LEU A 215 -26.73 12.52 -6.90
C LEU A 215 -28.13 11.97 -7.24
N ALA A 216 -28.66 11.02 -6.46
CA ALA A 216 -29.90 10.30 -6.74
C ALA A 216 -29.92 9.52 -8.08
N VAL A 217 -28.75 9.29 -8.67
CA VAL A 217 -28.57 8.59 -9.94
C VAL A 217 -28.24 7.13 -9.67
N ARG A 218 -28.79 6.20 -10.47
CA ARG A 218 -28.48 4.76 -10.33
C ARG A 218 -27.00 4.50 -10.53
N CYS A 219 -26.43 3.69 -9.65
CA CYS A 219 -25.02 3.33 -9.67
C CYS A 219 -24.59 2.65 -10.97
N GLU A 220 -25.45 1.83 -11.57
CA GLU A 220 -25.20 1.29 -12.91
C GLU A 220 -24.99 2.41 -13.94
N TRP A 221 -25.80 3.47 -13.93
CA TRP A 221 -25.66 4.54 -14.92
C TRP A 221 -24.34 5.30 -14.74
N ILE A 222 -23.96 5.63 -13.50
CA ILE A 222 -22.68 6.27 -13.20
C ILE A 222 -21.51 5.40 -13.67
N ARG A 223 -21.49 4.15 -13.23
CA ARG A 223 -20.36 3.26 -13.47
C ARG A 223 -20.25 2.85 -14.93
N ASP A 224 -21.36 2.48 -15.56
CA ASP A 224 -21.34 1.82 -16.87
C ASP A 224 -21.46 2.79 -18.04
N ARG A 225 -22.14 3.93 -17.85
CA ARG A 225 -22.40 4.93 -18.90
C ARG A 225 -21.51 6.15 -18.79
N ILE A 226 -21.24 6.65 -17.59
CA ILE A 226 -20.36 7.81 -17.42
C ILE A 226 -18.89 7.38 -17.36
N LEU A 227 -18.54 6.49 -16.43
CA LEU A 227 -17.14 6.23 -16.10
C LEU A 227 -16.56 5.03 -16.86
N GLY A 228 -17.41 4.08 -17.25
CA GLY A 228 -17.03 2.88 -17.97
C GLY A 228 -16.11 1.91 -17.21
N VAL A 229 -16.18 1.91 -15.87
CA VAL A 229 -15.25 1.18 -15.00
C VAL A 229 -15.55 -0.32 -14.97
N CYS A 230 -14.51 -1.14 -15.16
CA CYS A 230 -14.53 -2.58 -14.91
C CYS A 230 -15.66 -3.38 -15.60
N LYS A 231 -16.11 -2.95 -16.78
CA LYS A 231 -17.31 -3.50 -17.46
C LYS A 231 -17.30 -5.02 -17.60
N ARG A 232 -16.14 -5.64 -17.85
CA ARG A 232 -16.00 -7.08 -18.08
C ARG A 232 -16.35 -7.92 -16.85
N SER A 233 -16.02 -7.43 -15.65
CA SER A 233 -16.22 -8.18 -14.41
C SER A 233 -17.53 -7.83 -13.70
N LEU A 234 -18.18 -6.73 -14.12
CA LEU A 234 -19.36 -6.18 -13.43
C LEU A 234 -20.67 -6.30 -14.21
N ARG A 235 -20.60 -6.62 -15.50
CA ARG A 235 -21.78 -6.86 -16.34
C ARG A 235 -22.07 -8.35 -16.40
N TRP A 236 -22.87 -8.79 -15.44
CA TRP A 236 -23.47 -10.12 -15.44
C TRP A 236 -24.96 -9.96 -15.17
N ASP A 237 -25.76 -10.72 -15.92
CA ASP A 237 -27.22 -10.75 -15.81
C ASP A 237 -27.74 -12.17 -15.48
N THR A 238 -26.87 -13.19 -15.52
CA THR A 238 -27.20 -14.57 -15.15
C THR A 238 -26.31 -15.10 -14.02
N PRO A 239 -26.78 -16.11 -13.24
CA PRO A 239 -25.96 -16.75 -12.21
C PRO A 239 -24.65 -17.34 -12.73
N GLU A 240 -24.62 -17.85 -13.97
CA GLU A 240 -23.41 -18.42 -14.58
C GLU A 240 -22.36 -17.35 -14.85
N GLN A 241 -22.78 -16.17 -15.30
CA GLN A 241 -21.91 -15.02 -15.51
C GLN A 241 -21.38 -14.45 -14.18
N GLU A 242 -22.24 -14.37 -13.16
CA GLU A 242 -21.81 -14.02 -11.80
C GLU A 242 -20.77 -15.04 -11.28
N ALA A 243 -21.05 -16.33 -11.42
CA ALA A 243 -20.17 -17.39 -10.98
C ALA A 243 -18.82 -17.34 -11.71
N TRP A 244 -18.83 -16.98 -13.00
CA TRP A 244 -17.61 -16.77 -13.78
C TRP A 244 -16.80 -15.58 -13.26
N ALA A 245 -17.43 -14.41 -13.04
CA ALA A 245 -16.75 -13.23 -12.51
C ALA A 245 -16.19 -13.47 -11.10
N LYS A 246 -16.95 -14.17 -10.25
CA LYS A 246 -16.52 -14.63 -8.93
C LYS A 246 -15.29 -15.53 -9.00
N ARG A 247 -15.27 -16.51 -9.93
CA ARG A 247 -14.11 -17.40 -10.11
C ARG A 247 -12.84 -16.63 -10.43
N GLN A 248 -12.89 -15.59 -11.26
CA GLN A 248 -11.67 -14.84 -11.62
C GLN A 248 -10.99 -14.20 -10.40
N VAL A 249 -11.78 -13.60 -9.51
CA VAL A 249 -11.26 -12.97 -8.29
C VAL A 249 -10.74 -14.00 -7.29
N ILE A 250 -11.46 -15.12 -7.13
CA ILE A 250 -11.03 -16.23 -6.25
C ILE A 250 -9.71 -16.84 -6.75
N THR A 251 -9.60 -17.10 -8.05
CA THR A 251 -8.37 -17.64 -8.66
C THR A 251 -7.19 -16.70 -8.43
N LEU A 252 -7.38 -15.39 -8.62
CA LEU A 252 -6.30 -14.43 -8.40
C LEU A 252 -5.86 -14.37 -6.93
N ASN A 253 -6.80 -14.43 -5.98
CA ASN A 253 -6.49 -14.52 -4.56
C ASN A 253 -5.73 -15.80 -4.21
N HIS A 254 -6.07 -16.93 -4.82
CA HIS A 254 -5.33 -18.17 -4.66
C HIS A 254 -3.87 -18.01 -5.13
N TRP A 255 -3.65 -17.41 -6.30
CA TRP A 255 -2.30 -17.15 -6.81
C TRP A 255 -1.49 -16.18 -5.95
N LEU A 256 -2.12 -15.15 -5.39
CA LEU A 256 -1.47 -14.26 -4.42
C LEU A 256 -1.05 -15.01 -3.14
N SER A 257 -1.93 -15.83 -2.59
CA SER A 257 -1.63 -16.69 -1.44
C SER A 257 -0.44 -17.62 -1.72
N ASP A 258 -0.42 -18.27 -2.88
CA ASP A 258 0.67 -19.16 -3.26
C ASP A 258 1.98 -18.42 -3.52
N TRP A 259 1.92 -17.21 -4.07
CA TRP A 259 3.09 -16.35 -4.19
C TRP A 259 3.64 -15.96 -2.81
N VAL A 260 2.78 -15.61 -1.84
CA VAL A 260 3.19 -15.27 -0.47
C VAL A 260 3.94 -16.41 0.22
N LYS A 261 3.49 -17.67 0.03
CA LYS A 261 4.20 -18.85 0.56
C LYS A 261 5.63 -18.93 0.02
N GLN A 262 5.81 -18.71 -1.28
CA GLN A 262 7.13 -18.70 -1.93
C GLN A 262 7.98 -17.49 -1.51
N ALA A 263 7.36 -16.32 -1.38
CA ALA A 263 8.03 -15.07 -1.01
C ALA A 263 8.67 -15.15 0.39
N ASN A 264 8.02 -15.81 1.35
CA ASN A 264 8.57 -16.03 2.69
C ASN A 264 9.89 -16.81 2.70
N HIS A 265 10.09 -17.72 1.73
CA HIS A 265 11.37 -18.42 1.57
C HIS A 265 12.41 -17.59 0.80
N ARG A 266 11.96 -16.84 -0.21
CA ARG A 266 12.84 -16.06 -1.10
C ARG A 266 13.42 -14.82 -0.43
N TYR A 267 12.66 -14.16 0.45
CA TYR A 267 13.02 -12.85 1.00
C TYR A 267 13.09 -12.90 2.53
N PRO A 268 14.22 -13.33 3.13
CA PRO A 268 14.32 -13.55 4.59
C PRO A 268 14.17 -12.28 5.43
N ASN A 269 14.41 -11.10 4.86
CA ASN A 269 14.23 -9.80 5.52
C ASN A 269 12.75 -9.38 5.64
N PHE A 270 11.84 -10.12 4.99
CA PHE A 270 10.42 -9.84 4.99
C PHE A 270 9.66 -11.00 5.64
N GLU A 271 8.56 -10.67 6.30
CA GLU A 271 7.60 -11.64 6.83
C GLU A 271 6.26 -11.39 6.16
N PHE A 272 5.91 -12.21 5.18
CA PHE A 272 4.67 -12.06 4.43
C PHE A 272 3.53 -12.80 5.11
N TYR A 273 2.37 -12.13 5.16
CA TYR A 273 1.11 -12.73 5.54
C TYR A 273 0.06 -12.41 4.49
N PHE A 274 -0.62 -13.43 3.98
CA PHE A 274 -1.75 -13.26 3.08
C PHE A 274 -3.05 -13.25 3.89
N SER A 275 -3.94 -12.30 3.59
CA SER A 275 -5.29 -12.29 4.14
C SER A 275 -6.34 -12.21 3.03
N ASP A 276 -7.26 -13.15 3.02
CA ASP A 276 -8.48 -13.13 2.19
C ASP A 276 -9.67 -12.46 2.90
N SER A 277 -9.46 -11.80 4.06
CA SER A 277 -10.56 -11.24 4.86
C SER A 277 -11.48 -10.31 4.08
N LEU A 278 -10.93 -9.53 3.12
CA LEU A 278 -11.75 -8.67 2.27
C LEU A 278 -12.62 -9.42 1.27
N LEU A 279 -12.23 -10.62 0.82
CA LEU A 279 -12.98 -11.43 -0.14
C LEU A 279 -14.40 -11.75 0.36
N HIS A 280 -14.54 -11.85 1.68
CA HIS A 280 -15.79 -12.22 2.34
C HIS A 280 -16.66 -11.03 2.72
N GLU A 281 -16.17 -9.79 2.54
CA GLU A 281 -16.89 -8.60 2.96
C GLU A 281 -18.19 -8.40 2.16
N GLU A 282 -19.22 -7.87 2.82
CA GLU A 282 -20.42 -7.41 2.14
C GLU A 282 -20.17 -6.01 1.59
N ILE A 283 -20.28 -5.87 0.26
CA ILE A 283 -20.29 -4.54 -0.34
C ILE A 283 -21.69 -3.97 -0.19
N ARG A 284 -21.81 -2.88 0.57
CA ARG A 284 -23.06 -2.15 0.78
C ARG A 284 -23.01 -0.81 0.03
N PRO A 285 -24.14 -0.30 -0.49
CA PRO A 285 -24.15 0.97 -1.22
C PRO A 285 -23.57 2.15 -0.44
N ASN A 286 -23.81 2.22 0.88
CA ASN A 286 -23.28 3.27 1.75
C ASN A 286 -21.77 3.20 1.96
N MET A 287 -21.10 2.14 1.52
CA MET A 287 -19.64 2.00 1.56
C MET A 287 -18.97 2.45 0.25
N LEU A 288 -19.75 2.85 -0.76
CA LEU A 288 -19.24 3.25 -2.06
C LEU A 288 -19.15 4.77 -2.16
N SER A 289 -18.13 5.24 -2.88
CA SER A 289 -17.95 6.64 -3.21
C SER A 289 -18.96 7.07 -4.29
N SER A 290 -18.93 8.36 -4.67
CA SER A 290 -19.81 8.90 -5.71
C SER A 290 -19.74 8.18 -7.06
N ASP A 291 -18.66 7.46 -7.32
CA ASP A 291 -18.47 6.69 -8.55
C ASP A 291 -19.14 5.31 -8.55
N CYS A 292 -19.73 4.91 -7.41
CA CYS A 292 -20.35 3.60 -7.20
C CYS A 292 -19.42 2.40 -7.45
N PHE A 293 -18.11 2.58 -7.26
CA PHE A 293 -17.10 1.55 -7.46
C PHE A 293 -16.04 1.57 -6.36
N HIS A 294 -15.37 2.70 -6.13
CA HIS A 294 -14.35 2.81 -5.08
C HIS A 294 -15.00 2.88 -3.68
N PRO A 295 -14.32 2.35 -2.64
CA PRO A 295 -14.78 2.54 -1.27
C PRO A 295 -14.72 4.02 -0.85
N ASN A 296 -15.78 4.51 -0.22
CA ASN A 296 -15.76 5.80 0.47
C ASN A 296 -15.08 5.68 1.85
N SER A 297 -15.10 6.74 2.66
CA SER A 297 -14.53 6.74 4.01
C SER A 297 -15.06 5.63 4.93
N GLU A 298 -16.36 5.27 4.85
CA GLU A 298 -16.92 4.13 5.58
C GLU A 298 -16.35 2.80 5.07
N GLY A 299 -16.30 2.63 3.74
CA GLY A 299 -15.72 1.44 3.11
C GLY A 299 -14.23 1.28 3.45
N GLN A 300 -13.46 2.35 3.40
CA GLN A 300 -12.04 2.38 3.76
C GLN A 300 -11.84 2.06 5.26
N LYS A 301 -12.67 2.61 6.15
CA LYS A 301 -12.63 2.30 7.59
C LYS A 301 -12.90 0.81 7.85
N ASN A 302 -13.89 0.24 7.18
CA ASN A 302 -14.22 -1.18 7.28
C ASN A 302 -13.06 -2.06 6.78
N PHE A 303 -12.44 -1.70 5.63
CA PHE A 303 -11.29 -2.42 5.10
C PHE A 303 -10.11 -2.39 6.08
N ALA A 304 -9.82 -1.21 6.64
CA ALA A 304 -8.76 -1.05 7.64
C ALA A 304 -8.99 -1.93 8.87
N GLU A 305 -10.22 -1.99 9.39
CA GLU A 305 -10.54 -2.82 10.54
C GLU A 305 -10.39 -4.31 10.25
N ARG A 306 -10.94 -4.78 9.12
CA ARG A 306 -10.89 -6.19 8.72
C ARG A 306 -9.46 -6.68 8.54
N LEU A 307 -8.66 -5.95 7.78
CA LEU A 307 -7.28 -6.32 7.48
C LEU A 307 -6.37 -6.20 8.71
N TRP A 308 -6.60 -5.21 9.57
CA TRP A 308 -5.85 -5.07 10.81
C TRP A 308 -6.08 -6.24 11.75
N ASN A 309 -7.31 -6.72 11.86
CA ASN A 309 -7.66 -7.84 12.73
C ASN A 309 -7.19 -9.19 12.16
N ALA A 310 -7.01 -9.28 10.84
CA ALA A 310 -6.56 -10.52 10.19
C ALA A 310 -5.07 -10.82 10.42
N GLN A 311 -4.21 -9.80 10.50
CA GLN A 311 -2.75 -10.01 10.66
C GLN A 311 -2.35 -10.51 12.07
N PRO A 312 -1.19 -11.19 12.21
CA PRO A 312 -0.80 -11.87 13.46
C PRO A 312 0.14 -11.08 14.40
N TRP A 313 0.60 -9.88 14.03
CA TRP A 313 1.75 -9.22 14.64
C TRP A 313 1.45 -8.17 15.72
N PHE A 314 0.40 -7.36 15.53
CA PHE A 314 0.19 -6.14 16.33
C PHE A 314 -1.09 -6.17 17.17
N ARG A 315 -1.38 -7.33 17.75
CA ARG A 315 -2.52 -7.55 18.65
C ARG A 315 -2.19 -7.13 20.07
#